data_AF-A0A916D4M8-F1
#
_entry.id   AF-A0A916D4M8-F1
#
_cell.length_a   1.000
_cell.length_b   1.000
_cell.length_c   1.000
_cell.angle_alpha   90.00
_cell.angle_beta   90.00
_cell.angle_gamma   90.00
#
_symmetry.space_group_name_H-M   'P 1'
#
loop_
_entity.id
_entity.type
_entity.pdbx_description
1 polymer ?
#
loop_
_entity_poly.entity_id
_entity_poly.type
_entity_poly.pdbx_seq_one_letter_code
_entity_poly.pdbx_strand_id
1 'polypeptide(L)'
;MVSVVHSLSDASANGDVLERLSSGQGDAARVRLAHAFELARTLYGDRLLGTGEGAFPHAVGTALIVSALNLDLDTRIAALLFAAYDSLAEAKEKLTADFGEPVAELVHGLYRL
;
A
#
# COMPACT_ATOMS: atom_id res chain seq x y z
N MET A 1 23.44 -24.27 -10.53
CA MET A 1 23.14 -22.94 -9.96
C MET A 1 22.37 -22.16 -11.02
N VAL A 2 21.06 -21.97 -10.83
CA VAL A 2 20.24 -21.17 -11.74
C VAL A 2 19.97 -19.85 -11.02
N SER A 3 20.56 -18.77 -11.52
CA SER A 3 20.28 -17.42 -11.04
C SER A 3 18.90 -17.03 -11.52
N VAL A 4 17.95 -16.86 -10.59
CA VAL A 4 16.57 -16.47 -10.93
C VAL A 4 16.54 -14.95 -11.12
N VAL A 5 16.10 -14.54 -12.30
CA VAL A 5 15.77 -13.17 -12.73
C VAL A 5 14.60 -12.60 -11.91
N HIS A 6 14.81 -12.33 -10.62
CA HIS A 6 13.76 -11.79 -9.74
C HIS A 6 13.36 -10.37 -10.12
N SER A 7 14.31 -9.50 -10.48
CA SER A 7 14.01 -8.06 -10.66
C SER A 7 13.04 -7.76 -11.82
N LEU A 8 13.03 -8.55 -12.89
CA LEU A 8 12.07 -8.37 -14.00
C LEU A 8 10.69 -8.95 -13.67
N SER A 9 10.65 -10.08 -12.96
CA SER A 9 9.40 -10.68 -12.49
C SER A 9 8.71 -9.86 -11.41
N ASP A 10 9.46 -9.32 -10.44
CA ASP A 10 8.95 -8.41 -9.42
C ASP A 10 8.44 -7.11 -10.02
N ALA A 11 9.17 -6.49 -10.95
CA ALA A 11 8.71 -5.27 -11.61
C ALA A 11 7.43 -5.48 -12.42
N SER A 12 7.30 -6.61 -13.11
CA SER A 12 6.11 -6.95 -13.89
C SER A 12 4.93 -7.30 -12.99
N ALA A 13 5.16 -8.08 -11.92
CA ALA A 13 4.14 -8.41 -10.92
C ALA A 13 3.65 -7.16 -10.17
N ASN A 14 4.54 -6.23 -9.82
CA ASN A 14 4.18 -4.96 -9.21
C ASN A 14 3.37 -4.08 -10.19
N GLY A 15 3.72 -4.09 -11.47
CA GLY A 15 2.95 -3.45 -12.53
C GLY A 15 1.53 -4.00 -12.60
N ASP A 16 1.38 -5.32 -12.65
CA ASP A 16 0.07 -6.00 -12.68
C ASP A 16 -0.78 -5.70 -11.43
N VAL A 17 -0.15 -5.63 -10.26
CA VAL A 17 -0.82 -5.23 -9.02
C VAL A 17 -1.31 -3.79 -9.08
N LEU A 18 -0.47 -2.86 -9.52
CA LEU A 18 -0.85 -1.45 -9.64
C LEU A 18 -1.99 -1.25 -10.64
N GLU A 19 -1.99 -1.94 -11.79
CA GLU A 19 -3.10 -1.93 -12.74
C GLU A 19 -4.41 -2.36 -12.07
N ARG A 20 -4.38 -3.44 -11.27
CA ARG A 20 -5.57 -3.94 -10.56
C ARG A 20 -6.02 -3.00 -9.45
N LEU A 21 -5.09 -2.34 -8.76
CA LEU A 21 -5.41 -1.34 -7.74
C LEU A 21 -5.97 -0.06 -8.35
N SER A 22 -5.52 0.34 -9.55
CA SER A 22 -6.06 1.51 -10.27
C SER A 22 -7.26 1.19 -11.15
N SER A 23 -7.72 -0.06 -11.19
CA SER A 23 -8.89 -0.45 -11.99
C SER A 23 -10.11 0.43 -11.68
N GLY A 24 -10.72 0.98 -12.72
CA GLY A 24 -11.86 1.91 -12.63
C GLY A 24 -11.49 3.32 -12.18
N GLN A 25 -10.19 3.64 -12.07
CA GLN A 25 -9.67 4.95 -11.71
C GLN A 25 -8.82 5.51 -12.85
N GLY A 26 -8.69 6.84 -12.95
CA GLY A 26 -7.87 7.50 -13.98
C GLY A 26 -6.36 7.46 -13.70
N ASP A 27 -5.54 7.92 -14.64
CA ASP A 27 -4.06 7.88 -14.54
C ASP A 27 -3.49 8.54 -13.29
N ALA A 28 -4.11 9.63 -12.82
CA ALA A 28 -3.72 10.31 -11.59
C ALA A 28 -3.81 9.41 -10.35
N ALA A 29 -4.78 8.48 -10.32
CA ALA A 29 -4.93 7.52 -9.24
C ALA A 29 -3.80 6.49 -9.25
N ARG A 30 -3.38 6.04 -10.43
CA ARG A 30 -2.26 5.10 -10.60
C ARG A 30 -0.96 5.68 -10.03
N VAL A 31 -0.70 6.97 -10.25
CA VAL A 31 0.47 7.67 -9.67
C VAL A 31 0.39 7.71 -8.15
N ARG A 32 -0.76 8.07 -7.58
CA ARG A 32 -0.95 8.08 -6.11
C ARG A 32 -0.80 6.70 -5.49
N LEU A 33 -1.34 5.66 -6.13
CA LEU A 33 -1.20 4.27 -5.69
C LEU A 33 0.24 3.77 -5.79
N ALA A 34 0.96 4.11 -6.85
CA ALA A 34 2.37 3.76 -6.98
C ALA A 34 3.20 4.39 -5.86
N HIS A 35 2.92 5.65 -5.51
CA HIS A 35 3.58 6.32 -4.39
C HIS A 35 3.31 5.60 -3.06
N ALA A 36 2.04 5.28 -2.77
CA ALA A 36 1.66 4.55 -1.56
C ALA A 36 2.25 3.14 -1.50
N PHE A 37 2.30 2.44 -2.64
CA PHE A 37 2.86 1.10 -2.76
C PHE A 37 4.36 1.08 -2.45
N GLU A 38 5.13 2.01 -3.00
CA GLU A 38 6.57 2.13 -2.71
C GLU A 38 6.84 2.55 -1.27
N LEU A 39 6.01 3.44 -0.72
CA LEU A 39 6.09 3.80 0.69
C LEU A 39 5.81 2.58 1.59
N ALA A 40 4.74 1.82 1.34
CA ALA A 40 4.42 0.59 2.06
C ALA A 40 5.57 -0.42 1.98
N ARG A 41 6.12 -0.64 0.77
CA ARG A 41 7.26 -1.55 0.56
C ARG A 41 8.47 -1.15 1.41
N THR A 42 8.75 0.15 1.46
CA THR A 42 9.87 0.71 2.22
C THR A 42 9.64 0.62 3.73
N LEU A 43 8.44 0.95 4.21
CA LEU A 43 8.11 0.96 5.65
C LEU A 43 8.01 -0.44 6.24
N TYR A 44 7.54 -1.40 5.46
CA TYR A 44 7.27 -2.74 5.94
C TYR A 44 8.44 -3.68 5.72
N GLY A 45 9.15 -3.60 4.60
CA GLY A 45 10.29 -4.49 4.30
C GLY A 45 9.96 -5.96 4.60
N ASP A 46 10.82 -6.61 5.38
CA ASP A 46 10.67 -8.01 5.82
C ASP A 46 9.90 -8.17 7.14
N ARG A 47 9.22 -7.11 7.61
CA ARG A 47 8.47 -7.14 8.86
C ARG A 47 7.32 -8.14 8.77
N LEU A 48 7.14 -8.87 9.86
CA LEU A 48 6.02 -9.77 10.05
C LEU A 48 4.95 -9.14 10.95
N LEU A 49 3.70 -9.46 10.67
CA LEU A 49 2.57 -9.19 11.54
C LEU A 49 2.56 -10.17 12.72
N GLY A 50 1.71 -9.92 13.72
CA GLY A 50 1.53 -10.83 14.85
C GLY A 50 1.06 -12.24 14.46
N THR A 51 0.46 -12.38 13.27
CA THR A 51 0.07 -13.68 12.67
C THR A 51 1.23 -14.43 12.03
N GLY A 52 2.39 -13.79 11.85
CA GLY A 52 3.54 -14.33 11.11
C GLY A 52 3.53 -14.06 9.61
N GLU A 53 2.50 -13.39 9.08
CA GLU A 53 2.45 -12.97 7.66
C GLU A 53 3.37 -11.77 7.40
N GLY A 54 3.92 -11.67 6.18
CA GLY A 54 4.66 -10.47 5.76
C GLY A 54 3.73 -9.25 5.69
N ALA A 55 4.12 -8.16 6.32
CA ALA A 55 3.30 -6.95 6.40
C ALA A 55 3.01 -6.34 5.02
N PHE A 56 4.02 -6.31 4.13
CA PHE A 56 3.85 -5.81 2.77
C PHE A 56 2.90 -6.64 1.90
N PRO A 57 3.10 -7.96 1.72
CA PRO A 57 2.16 -8.76 0.93
C PRO A 57 0.75 -8.77 1.53
N HIS A 58 0.61 -8.70 2.86
CA HIS A 58 -0.69 -8.53 3.52
C HIS A 58 -1.36 -7.20 3.13
N ALA A 59 -0.64 -6.07 3.20
CA ALA A 59 -1.16 -4.77 2.80
C ALA A 59 -1.63 -4.75 1.33
N VAL A 60 -0.84 -5.34 0.44
CA VAL A 60 -1.19 -5.47 -0.99
C VAL A 60 -2.45 -6.33 -1.17
N GLY A 61 -2.55 -7.46 -0.49
CA GLY A 61 -3.74 -8.32 -0.52
C GLY A 61 -5.00 -7.57 -0.05
N THR A 62 -4.90 -6.85 1.07
CA THR A 62 -6.00 -6.03 1.61
C THR A 62 -6.41 -4.94 0.63
N ALA A 63 -5.47 -4.21 0.04
CA ALA A 63 -5.77 -3.18 -0.94
C ALA A 63 -6.44 -3.74 -2.21
N LEU A 64 -6.07 -4.95 -2.65
CA LEU A 64 -6.72 -5.65 -3.76
C LEU A 64 -8.16 -6.05 -3.43
N ILE A 65 -8.43 -6.49 -2.21
CA ILE A 65 -9.80 -6.76 -1.73
C ILE A 65 -10.62 -5.48 -1.75
N VAL A 66 -10.08 -4.39 -1.19
CA VAL A 66 -10.72 -3.07 -1.18
C VAL A 66 -11.02 -2.57 -2.60
N SER A 67 -10.07 -2.77 -3.54
CA SER A 67 -10.27 -2.46 -4.96
C SER A 67 -11.41 -3.30 -5.58
N ALA A 68 -11.44 -4.60 -5.32
CA ALA A 68 -12.48 -5.51 -5.82
C ALA A 68 -13.89 -5.19 -5.30
N LEU A 69 -13.98 -4.58 -4.12
CA LEU A 69 -15.22 -4.07 -3.55
C LEU A 69 -15.64 -2.70 -4.12
N ASN A 70 -14.88 -2.15 -5.08
CA ASN A 70 -15.09 -0.85 -5.71
C ASN A 70 -15.06 0.34 -4.73
N LEU A 71 -14.30 0.23 -3.64
CA LEU A 71 -14.07 1.38 -2.76
C LEU A 71 -13.16 2.41 -3.45
N ASP A 72 -13.24 3.63 -2.95
CA ASP A 72 -12.55 4.80 -3.49
C ASP A 72 -11.02 4.71 -3.33
N LEU A 73 -10.34 5.63 -4.02
CA LEU A 73 -8.87 5.69 -4.05
C LEU A 73 -8.25 5.86 -2.66
N ASP A 74 -8.83 6.72 -1.81
CA ASP A 74 -8.24 7.02 -0.52
C ASP A 74 -8.34 5.81 0.41
N THR A 75 -9.44 5.04 0.34
CA THR A 75 -9.55 3.75 1.04
C THR A 75 -8.52 2.72 0.54
N ARG A 76 -8.27 2.63 -0.77
CA ARG A 76 -7.24 1.73 -1.33
C ARG A 76 -5.83 2.11 -0.84
N ILE A 77 -5.53 3.40 -0.80
CA ILE A 77 -4.26 3.92 -0.27
C ILE A 77 -4.15 3.64 1.24
N ALA A 78 -5.21 3.88 2.01
CA ALA A 78 -5.21 3.61 3.44
C ALA A 78 -4.99 2.12 3.75
N ALA A 79 -5.53 1.21 2.93
CA ALA A 79 -5.28 -0.22 3.05
C ALA A 79 -3.81 -0.60 2.82
N LEU A 80 -3.13 0.04 1.85
CA LEU A 80 -1.69 -0.14 1.66
C LEU A 80 -0.88 0.38 2.86
N LEU A 81 -1.34 1.46 3.49
CA LEU A 81 -0.63 2.17 4.55
C LEU A 81 -1.12 1.83 5.96
N PHE A 82 -1.88 0.74 6.13
CA PHE A 82 -2.59 0.42 7.37
C PHE A 82 -1.71 0.39 8.63
N ALA A 83 -0.45 -0.01 8.51
CA ALA A 83 0.52 -0.13 9.60
C ALA A 83 1.60 0.96 9.56
N ALA A 84 1.38 2.05 8.80
CA ALA A 84 2.39 3.10 8.64
C ALA A 84 2.82 3.73 9.97
N TYR A 85 1.89 3.89 10.93
CA TYR A 85 2.18 4.48 12.25
C TYR A 85 3.20 3.70 13.09
N ASP A 86 3.39 2.40 12.81
CA ASP A 86 4.36 1.58 13.55
C ASP A 86 5.82 1.89 13.17
N SER A 87 6.04 2.36 11.93
CA SER A 87 7.37 2.55 11.34
C SER A 87 7.65 3.99 10.92
N LEU A 88 6.62 4.83 10.79
CA LEU A 88 6.73 6.20 10.31
C LEU A 88 6.59 7.19 11.48
N ALA A 89 7.70 7.83 11.86
CA ALA A 89 7.66 8.96 12.78
C ALA A 89 6.84 10.11 12.17
N GLU A 90 6.01 10.79 12.97
CA GLU A 90 5.12 11.87 12.52
C GLU A 90 4.21 11.41 11.37
N ALA A 91 3.66 10.21 11.50
CA ALA A 91 2.88 9.57 10.45
C ALA A 91 1.69 10.43 10.01
N LYS A 92 0.98 11.07 10.95
CA LYS A 92 -0.17 11.92 10.60
C LYS A 92 0.23 13.03 9.64
N GLU A 93 1.24 13.80 10.03
CA GLU A 93 1.73 14.97 9.30
C GLU A 93 2.25 14.58 7.92
N LYS A 94 3.05 13.51 7.85
CA LYS A 94 3.62 13.02 6.57
C LYS A 94 2.55 12.48 5.64
N LEU A 95 1.62 11.67 6.16
CA LEU A 95 0.52 11.14 5.35
C LEU A 95 -0.41 12.24 4.86
N THR A 96 -0.69 13.26 5.67
CA THR A 96 -1.46 14.43 5.24
C THR A 96 -0.72 15.18 4.12
N ALA A 97 0.59 15.36 4.22
CA ALA A 97 1.38 16.03 3.19
C ALA A 97 1.43 15.25 1.86
N ASP A 98 1.61 13.92 1.94
CA ASP A 98 1.83 13.08 0.75
C ASP A 98 0.53 12.63 0.06
N PHE A 99 -0.54 12.43 0.84
CA PHE A 99 -1.80 11.81 0.35
C PHE A 99 -3.06 12.62 0.69
N GLY A 100 -2.95 13.61 1.58
CA GLY A 100 -4.06 14.45 2.03
C GLY A 100 -4.71 13.97 3.33
N GLU A 101 -5.43 14.89 3.98
CA GLU A 101 -6.12 14.66 5.26
C GLU A 101 -7.02 13.40 5.27
N PRO A 102 -7.83 13.10 4.23
CA PRO A 102 -8.73 11.94 4.26
C PRO A 102 -7.99 10.62 4.44
N VAL A 103 -6.86 10.45 3.74
CA VAL A 103 -6.03 9.24 3.85
C VAL A 103 -5.39 9.17 5.23
N ALA A 104 -4.83 10.27 5.73
CA ALA A 104 -4.19 10.31 7.03
C ALA A 104 -5.15 9.92 8.16
N GLU A 105 -6.39 10.41 8.11
CA GLU A 105 -7.43 10.07 9.08
C GLU A 105 -7.89 8.61 8.97
N LEU A 106 -8.05 8.07 7.75
CA LEU A 106 -8.36 6.65 7.55
C LEU A 106 -7.28 5.74 8.15
N VAL A 107 -6.01 6.02 7.84
CA VAL A 107 -4.87 5.25 8.37
C VAL A 107 -4.77 5.38 9.89
N HIS A 108 -4.99 6.58 10.44
CA HIS A 108 -5.04 6.78 11.88
C HIS A 108 -6.18 5.99 12.54
N GLY A 109 -7.34 5.94 11.91
CA GLY A 109 -8.47 5.13 12.34
C GLY A 109 -8.11 3.64 12.41
N LEU A 110 -7.45 3.11 11.37
CA LEU A 110 -7.00 1.72 11.32
C LEU A 110 -5.98 1.39 12.43
N TYR A 111 -5.04 2.29 12.70
CA TYR A 111 -4.02 2.11 13.74
C TYR A 111 -4.61 1.99 15.17
N ARG A 112 -5.82 2.50 15.39
CA ARG A 112 -6.47 2.51 16.72
C ARG A 112 -7.33 1.26 17.01
N LEU A 113 -7.48 0.35 16.05
CA LEU A 113 -8.25 -0.89 16.16
C LEU A 113 -7.38 -2.04 16.68
#